data_AF-A0A9P3PXE6-F1
#
_entry.id   AF-A0A9P3PXE6-F1
#
_cell.length_a   1.000
_cell.length_b   1.000
_cell.length_c   1.000
_cell.angle_alpha   90.00
_cell.angle_beta   90.00
_cell.angle_gamma   90.00
#
_symmetry.space_group_name_H-M   'P 1'
#
loop_
_entity.id
_entity.type
_entity.pdbx_description
1 polymer ?
#
loop_
_entity_poly.entity_id
_entity_poly.type
_entity_poly.pdbx_seq_one_letter_code
_entity_poly.pdbx_strand_id
1 'polypeptide(L)'
;MLKSSFTITTKKLTTNRQGKPVKVSYAKLHGNYAALSGGEAGEAIEDLTGSVTSFIFTKDILDIDKFWNEELLRANQDRLFGCALDNLDSTRNGDAFATVNGLMGGHVYSVLRAVERIERVDSEWLPALQELGHSFGDDGEFIMEYKDFLENWDQIDRTLLFDSSWAMSSQWLKVTAHPLPSAWGFGDVSFTISLPTASEAVIVLSKLDERYFQPISGRCRWSFDFVIFRKGETQPIVTSSPSLSYSRSVNAEIFLEAGDYVVHVRLDRDVFRPPNYLEKALENWKERDYARVLTEKAKSQSIASNFNRSDEAHNLPIPLDVLAGQDLSVLEAKAAAAAEKLKKEQEALKRPSEMEQMTATDTPPTELATAPATADAEGGGPTFNEEATLHPKGCAGEGPPADEGRGDDASDSDSNGGDDSGEHDKEEGSIKADAGSDDGPPHPYSDPAEDDVIFLGLRVYTKKESPATVGGQLRHEMATSFAGLAIEHL
;
A
#
# COMPACT_ATOMS: atom_id res chain seq x y z
N MET A 1 -43.35 12.86 -15.37
CA MET A 1 -42.14 12.76 -14.53
C MET A 1 -41.63 14.17 -14.35
N LEU A 2 -41.67 14.68 -13.11
CA LEU A 2 -41.04 15.95 -12.76
C LEU A 2 -39.53 15.71 -12.84
N LYS A 3 -38.79 16.56 -13.55
CA LYS A 3 -37.32 16.51 -13.53
C LYS A 3 -36.90 17.12 -12.19
N SER A 4 -36.06 16.42 -11.43
CA SER A 4 -35.44 17.01 -10.25
C SER A 4 -34.20 17.77 -10.71
N SER A 5 -34.07 19.04 -10.32
CA SER A 5 -32.82 19.79 -10.50
C SER A 5 -31.95 19.51 -9.28
N PHE A 6 -30.80 18.89 -9.51
CA PHE A 6 -29.87 18.49 -8.47
C PHE A 6 -28.67 19.41 -8.51
N THR A 7 -28.31 20.04 -7.40
CA THR A 7 -27.32 21.11 -7.43
C THR A 7 -26.24 20.88 -6.40
N ILE A 8 -24.98 20.99 -6.83
CA ILE A 8 -23.79 20.71 -6.02
C ILE A 8 -22.96 21.99 -5.92
N THR A 9 -22.61 22.40 -4.70
CA THR A 9 -21.60 23.45 -4.51
C THR A 9 -20.22 22.83 -4.41
N THR A 10 -19.29 23.24 -5.26
CA THR A 10 -17.90 22.78 -5.26
C THR A 10 -16.94 23.94 -5.04
N LYS A 11 -15.86 23.71 -4.29
CA LYS A 11 -14.85 24.75 -4.01
C LYS A 11 -13.46 24.38 -4.51
N LYS A 12 -12.80 25.33 -5.18
CA LYS A 12 -11.35 25.31 -5.40
C LYS A 12 -10.62 25.61 -4.09
N LEU A 13 -9.82 24.67 -3.59
CA LEU A 13 -9.06 24.86 -2.35
C LEU A 13 -7.96 25.91 -2.56
N THR A 14 -8.20 27.14 -2.07
CA THR A 14 -7.15 28.17 -1.95
C THR A 14 -6.86 28.45 -0.47
N THR A 15 -5.58 28.71 -0.18
CA THR A 15 -4.93 28.73 1.15
C THR A 15 -5.71 29.43 2.28
N ASN A 16 -5.57 28.91 3.50
CA ASN A 16 -6.32 29.32 4.71
C ASN A 16 -6.03 30.75 5.21
N ARG A 17 -7.03 31.38 5.86
CA ARG A 17 -7.03 32.81 6.21
C ARG A 17 -6.18 33.22 7.43
N GLN A 18 -5.77 32.35 8.36
CA GLN A 18 -4.90 32.77 9.48
C GLN A 18 -4.12 31.61 10.13
N GLY A 19 -2.79 31.78 10.28
CA GLY A 19 -1.96 31.12 11.31
C GLY A 19 -1.40 29.73 10.96
N LYS A 20 -0.14 29.67 10.49
CA LYS A 20 0.64 28.49 10.05
C LYS A 20 -0.15 27.49 9.17
N PRO A 21 0.13 27.40 7.86
CA PRO A 21 -0.59 26.52 6.96
C PRO A 21 -0.60 25.08 7.49
N VAL A 22 -1.75 24.42 7.54
CA VAL A 22 -1.85 22.95 7.77
C VAL A 22 -0.85 22.23 6.87
N LYS A 23 -0.67 22.73 5.63
CA LYS A 23 0.35 22.31 4.67
C LYS A 23 1.79 22.36 5.19
N VAL A 24 2.19 23.34 6.00
CA VAL A 24 3.55 23.39 6.61
C VAL A 24 3.73 22.25 7.59
N SER A 25 2.74 22.04 8.48
CA SER A 25 2.79 20.96 9.47
C SER A 25 2.75 19.59 8.79
N TYR A 26 1.94 19.45 7.75
CA TYR A 26 1.82 18.24 6.95
C TYR A 26 3.09 17.96 6.13
N ALA A 27 3.70 18.98 5.51
CA ALA A 27 5.01 18.86 4.85
C ALA A 27 6.11 18.49 5.85
N LYS A 28 6.06 19.03 7.07
CA LYS A 28 7.01 18.65 8.12
C LYS A 28 6.81 17.21 8.58
N LEU A 29 5.55 16.78 8.70
CA LEU A 29 5.20 15.39 9.01
C LEU A 29 5.72 14.44 7.94
N HIS A 30 5.67 14.84 6.66
CA HIS A 30 6.14 14.10 5.48
C HIS A 30 7.57 14.46 5.04
N GLY A 31 8.33 15.13 5.90
CA GLY A 31 9.75 15.47 5.70
C GLY A 31 9.99 16.77 4.93
N ASN A 32 9.33 16.97 3.80
CA ASN A 32 9.45 18.20 3.01
C ASN A 32 8.20 18.48 2.14
N TYR A 33 8.21 19.59 1.40
CA TYR A 33 7.10 19.96 0.50
C TYR A 33 7.04 19.11 -0.78
N ALA A 34 8.18 18.62 -1.27
CA ALA A 34 8.23 17.81 -2.48
C ALA A 34 7.54 16.44 -2.26
N ALA A 35 7.62 15.90 -1.05
CA ALA A 35 6.91 14.69 -0.63
C ALA A 35 5.37 14.81 -0.65
N LEU A 36 4.84 16.03 -0.80
CA LEU A 36 3.40 16.27 -0.93
C LEU A 36 2.93 16.34 -2.39
N SER A 37 3.84 16.34 -3.36
CA SER A 37 3.51 16.42 -4.78
C SER A 37 2.84 15.13 -5.26
N GLY A 38 1.83 15.24 -6.13
CA GLY A 38 1.13 14.09 -6.72
C GLY A 38 0.31 13.25 -5.73
N GLY A 39 -0.17 13.86 -4.64
CA GLY A 39 -0.98 13.17 -3.63
C GLY A 39 -2.49 13.32 -3.84
N GLU A 40 -3.23 12.27 -3.48
CA GLU A 40 -4.70 12.29 -3.45
C GLU A 40 -5.24 13.09 -2.26
N ALA A 41 -6.35 13.81 -2.45
CA ALA A 41 -6.96 14.58 -1.37
C ALA A 41 -7.57 13.66 -0.30
N GLY A 42 -8.19 12.55 -0.72
CA GLY A 42 -8.69 11.51 0.17
C GLY A 42 -7.65 11.02 1.18
N GLU A 43 -6.42 10.76 0.73
CA GLU A 43 -5.32 10.30 1.61
C GLU A 43 -4.92 11.36 2.65
N ALA A 44 -4.90 12.64 2.24
CA ALA A 44 -4.61 13.72 3.17
C ALA A 44 -5.71 13.86 4.24
N ILE A 45 -6.98 13.63 3.88
CA ILE A 45 -8.08 13.62 4.84
C ILE A 45 -7.95 12.44 5.83
N GLU A 46 -7.61 11.24 5.34
CA GLU A 46 -7.35 10.07 6.19
C GLU A 46 -6.27 10.37 7.24
N ASP A 47 -5.15 10.99 6.84
CA ASP A 47 -4.04 11.30 7.75
C ASP A 47 -4.44 12.30 8.84
N LEU A 48 -5.32 13.26 8.50
CA LEU A 48 -5.74 14.31 9.41
C LEU A 48 -6.85 13.87 10.36
N THR A 49 -7.62 12.84 10.01
CA THR A 49 -8.87 12.50 10.72
C THR A 49 -8.98 11.03 11.15
N GLY A 50 -8.15 10.13 10.62
CA GLY A 50 -8.27 8.69 10.81
C GLY A 50 -9.45 8.06 10.06
N SER A 51 -10.07 8.81 9.14
CA SER A 51 -11.13 8.39 8.23
C SER A 51 -10.66 7.36 7.20
N VAL A 52 -11.58 6.90 6.37
CA VAL A 52 -11.33 5.93 5.30
C VAL A 52 -11.88 6.46 4.00
N THR A 53 -11.03 6.52 2.97
CA THR A 53 -11.37 7.01 1.64
C THR A 53 -11.48 5.86 0.64
N SER A 54 -12.53 5.90 -0.17
CA SER A 54 -12.70 5.11 -1.38
C SER A 54 -12.69 6.01 -2.60
N PHE A 55 -12.11 5.54 -3.69
CA PHE A 55 -12.12 6.24 -4.97
C PHE A 55 -13.18 5.61 -5.86
N ILE A 56 -13.99 6.46 -6.50
CA ILE A 56 -15.08 6.06 -7.37
C ILE A 56 -14.88 6.77 -8.70
N PHE A 57 -14.76 6.01 -9.77
CA PHE A 57 -14.81 6.59 -11.11
C PHE A 57 -16.26 6.89 -11.48
N THR A 58 -16.53 8.10 -11.96
CA THR A 58 -17.88 8.52 -12.35
C THR A 58 -18.49 7.59 -13.40
N LYS A 59 -17.65 7.10 -14.31
CA LYS A 59 -18.00 6.15 -15.39
C LYS A 59 -18.38 4.75 -14.87
N ASP A 60 -18.00 4.41 -13.64
CA ASP A 60 -18.31 3.12 -13.00
C ASP A 60 -19.58 3.19 -12.12
N ILE A 61 -20.24 4.36 -12.05
CA ILE A 61 -21.50 4.52 -11.32
C ILE A 61 -22.65 3.97 -12.17
N LEU A 62 -23.02 2.72 -11.93
CA LEU A 62 -24.09 2.04 -12.67
C LEU A 62 -25.51 2.48 -12.24
N ASP A 63 -25.67 2.92 -10.99
CA ASP A 63 -26.93 3.40 -10.43
C ASP A 63 -26.75 4.83 -9.89
N ILE A 64 -27.03 5.79 -10.76
CA ILE A 64 -26.87 7.23 -10.48
C ILE A 64 -27.88 7.71 -9.43
N ASP A 65 -29.08 7.15 -9.38
CA ASP A 65 -30.10 7.56 -8.41
C ASP A 65 -29.71 7.06 -7.02
N LYS A 66 -29.21 5.83 -6.91
CA LYS A 66 -28.68 5.31 -5.66
C LYS A 66 -27.48 6.11 -5.18
N PHE A 67 -26.53 6.43 -6.06
CA PHE A 67 -25.39 7.28 -5.70
C PHE A 67 -25.84 8.65 -5.20
N TRP A 68 -26.80 9.29 -5.88
CA TRP A 68 -27.33 10.56 -5.41
C TRP A 68 -27.95 10.45 -4.01
N ASN A 69 -28.85 9.49 -3.82
CA ASN A 69 -29.69 9.37 -2.62
C ASN A 69 -28.93 8.86 -1.39
N GLU A 70 -28.03 7.90 -1.57
CA GLU A 70 -27.32 7.24 -0.48
C GLU A 70 -25.93 7.84 -0.23
N GLU A 71 -25.31 8.49 -1.23
CA GLU A 71 -23.96 9.04 -1.12
C GLU A 71 -23.95 10.56 -1.09
N LEU A 72 -24.19 11.23 -2.23
CA LEU A 72 -23.96 12.68 -2.37
C LEU A 72 -24.82 13.52 -1.43
N LEU A 73 -26.09 13.16 -1.21
CA LEU A 73 -26.96 13.89 -0.27
C LEU A 73 -26.46 13.88 1.18
N ARG A 74 -25.51 12.99 1.52
CA ARG A 74 -24.88 12.90 2.83
C ARG A 74 -23.56 13.68 2.96
N ALA A 75 -23.17 14.43 1.92
CA ALA A 75 -21.98 15.27 1.94
C ALA A 75 -21.95 16.20 3.18
N ASN A 76 -20.80 16.25 3.85
CA ASN A 76 -20.58 17.00 5.10
C ASN A 76 -21.44 16.57 6.31
N GLN A 77 -22.10 15.41 6.25
CA GLN A 77 -22.81 14.84 7.40
C GLN A 77 -21.99 13.72 8.05
N ASP A 78 -21.80 12.61 7.34
CA ASP A 78 -21.01 11.46 7.78
C ASP A 78 -19.87 11.12 6.81
N ARG A 79 -19.78 11.85 5.70
CA ARG A 79 -18.77 11.65 4.67
C ARG A 79 -18.39 12.95 3.97
N LEU A 80 -17.15 13.01 3.50
CA LEU A 80 -16.61 14.10 2.69
C LEU A 80 -16.40 13.61 1.27
N PHE A 81 -16.44 14.55 0.33
CA PHE A 81 -16.30 14.27 -1.09
C PHE A 81 -15.28 15.21 -1.73
N GLY A 82 -14.25 14.60 -2.33
CA GLY A 82 -13.38 15.24 -3.31
C GLY A 82 -13.80 14.84 -4.73
N CYS A 83 -13.46 15.63 -5.72
CA CYS A 83 -13.57 15.25 -7.12
C CYS A 83 -12.45 15.86 -7.95
N ALA A 84 -12.06 15.16 -9.00
CA ALA A 84 -11.01 15.59 -9.92
C ALA A 84 -11.33 15.12 -11.34
N LEU A 85 -10.76 15.84 -12.30
CA LEU A 85 -10.63 15.38 -13.68
C LEU A 85 -9.14 15.32 -14.02
N ASP A 86 -8.79 14.43 -14.94
CA ASP A 86 -7.40 14.27 -15.37
C ASP A 86 -6.89 15.51 -16.10
N ASN A 87 -5.56 15.61 -16.20
CA ASN A 87 -4.94 16.63 -17.06
C ASN A 87 -5.39 16.44 -18.51
N LEU A 88 -5.57 17.56 -19.21
CA LEU A 88 -5.86 17.51 -20.63
C LEU A 88 -4.62 17.07 -21.41
N ASP A 89 -4.86 16.30 -22.47
CA ASP A 89 -3.82 15.94 -23.42
C ASP A 89 -3.26 17.19 -24.11
N SER A 90 -2.01 17.51 -23.77
CA SER A 90 -1.29 18.68 -24.28
C SER A 90 -0.87 18.53 -25.74
N THR A 91 -0.98 17.35 -26.36
CA THR A 91 -0.62 17.14 -27.78
C THR A 91 -1.43 18.02 -28.74
N ARG A 92 -2.61 18.47 -28.33
CA ARG A 92 -3.51 19.26 -29.19
C ARG A 92 -3.28 20.77 -29.11
N ASN A 93 -2.97 21.29 -27.92
CA ASN A 93 -2.93 22.73 -27.65
C ASN A 93 -1.60 23.21 -27.02
N GLY A 94 -0.70 22.29 -26.64
CA GLY A 94 0.54 22.59 -25.93
C GLY A 94 0.34 23.07 -24.48
N ASP A 95 -0.87 23.00 -23.94
CA ASP A 95 -1.22 23.53 -22.62
C ASP A 95 -1.93 22.45 -21.79
N ALA A 96 -1.16 21.80 -20.91
CA ALA A 96 -1.66 20.80 -19.97
C ALA A 96 -2.55 21.39 -18.86
N PHE A 97 -2.54 22.71 -18.66
CA PHE A 97 -3.29 23.40 -17.61
C PHE A 97 -4.52 24.15 -18.15
N ALA A 98 -4.88 23.92 -19.41
CA ALA A 98 -6.08 24.46 -20.00
C ALA A 98 -7.33 24.03 -19.21
N THR A 99 -8.31 24.91 -19.12
CA THR A 99 -9.55 24.64 -18.40
C THR A 99 -10.65 24.15 -19.34
N VAL A 100 -11.46 23.19 -18.88
CA VAL A 100 -12.70 22.74 -19.56
C VAL A 100 -13.88 23.28 -18.78
N ASN A 101 -14.71 24.12 -19.40
CA ASN A 101 -15.86 24.75 -18.73
C ASN A 101 -15.49 25.51 -17.44
N GLY A 102 -14.25 26.02 -17.35
CA GLY A 102 -13.73 26.69 -16.14
C GLY A 102 -13.15 25.75 -15.08
N LEU A 103 -13.20 24.42 -15.30
CA LEU A 103 -12.59 23.41 -14.45
C LEU A 103 -11.14 23.14 -14.89
N MET A 104 -10.25 22.99 -13.92
CA MET A 104 -8.82 22.75 -14.12
C MET A 104 -8.53 21.25 -13.99
N GLY A 105 -7.92 20.66 -15.02
CA GLY A 105 -7.38 19.31 -14.98
C GLY A 105 -6.27 19.15 -13.94
N GLY A 106 -6.11 17.93 -13.41
CA GLY A 106 -5.07 17.61 -12.42
C GLY A 106 -5.22 18.41 -11.11
N HIS A 107 -6.43 18.88 -10.83
CA HIS A 107 -6.75 19.65 -9.63
C HIS A 107 -7.92 19.03 -8.89
N VAL A 108 -7.83 19.02 -7.56
CA VAL A 108 -8.89 18.48 -6.71
C VAL A 108 -9.83 19.58 -6.24
N TYR A 109 -11.12 19.29 -6.34
CA TYR A 109 -12.23 20.10 -5.88
C TYR A 109 -12.95 19.39 -4.73
N SER A 110 -13.67 20.13 -3.90
CA SER A 110 -14.45 19.55 -2.80
C SER A 110 -15.93 19.80 -3.01
N VAL A 111 -16.77 18.77 -2.82
CA VAL A 111 -18.22 18.91 -2.77
C VAL A 111 -18.62 19.37 -1.38
N LEU A 112 -19.17 20.58 -1.30
CA LEU A 112 -19.59 21.20 -0.04
C LEU A 112 -21.03 20.83 0.33
N ARG A 113 -21.91 20.70 -0.66
CA ARG A 113 -23.32 20.44 -0.41
C ARG A 113 -24.01 19.89 -1.66
N ALA A 114 -24.95 18.98 -1.45
CA ALA A 114 -25.86 18.48 -2.46
C ALA A 114 -27.30 18.67 -1.96
N VAL A 115 -28.20 19.15 -2.82
CA VAL A 115 -29.63 19.34 -2.50
C VAL A 115 -30.49 18.83 -3.66
N GLU A 116 -31.52 18.06 -3.34
CA GLU A 116 -32.56 17.67 -4.31
C GLU A 116 -33.68 18.71 -4.32
N ARG A 117 -34.08 19.14 -5.51
CA ARG A 117 -35.22 20.03 -5.69
C ARG A 117 -36.16 19.47 -6.76
N ILE A 118 -37.45 19.40 -6.44
CA ILE A 118 -38.50 19.09 -7.42
C ILE A 118 -38.67 20.35 -8.28
N GLU A 119 -38.41 20.28 -9.59
CA GLU A 119 -38.73 21.39 -10.49
C GLU A 119 -40.23 21.69 -10.40
N ARG A 120 -40.57 22.81 -9.76
CA ARG A 120 -41.77 23.53 -10.16
C ARG A 120 -41.41 24.34 -11.40
N VAL A 121 -42.41 24.52 -12.25
CA VAL A 121 -42.40 24.98 -13.66
C VAL A 121 -41.71 26.33 -13.93
N ASP A 122 -41.10 26.96 -12.93
CA ASP A 122 -40.34 28.19 -13.07
C ASP A 122 -38.85 27.88 -12.85
N SER A 123 -38.06 27.94 -13.93
CA SER A 123 -36.61 27.66 -14.05
C SER A 123 -35.69 28.56 -13.21
N GLU A 124 -36.12 28.99 -12.03
CA GLU A 124 -35.36 29.88 -11.18
C GLU A 124 -34.44 29.06 -10.27
N TRP A 125 -33.15 29.02 -10.60
CA TRP A 125 -32.07 28.46 -9.78
C TRP A 125 -31.76 29.34 -8.54
N LEU A 126 -32.24 30.58 -8.52
CA LEU A 126 -31.99 31.56 -7.44
C LEU A 126 -32.40 31.07 -6.05
N PRO A 127 -33.55 30.40 -5.83
CA PRO A 127 -33.90 29.88 -4.51
C PRO A 127 -33.00 28.71 -4.07
N ALA A 128 -32.43 27.94 -5.00
CA ALA A 128 -31.50 26.86 -4.68
C ALA A 128 -30.20 27.41 -4.08
N LEU A 129 -29.78 28.61 -4.46
CA LEU A 129 -28.60 29.28 -3.88
C LEU A 129 -28.72 29.46 -2.36
N GLN A 130 -29.91 29.85 -1.90
CA GLN A 130 -30.15 30.10 -0.47
C GLN A 130 -30.09 28.79 0.33
N GLU A 131 -30.68 27.73 -0.21
CA GLU A 131 -30.60 26.40 0.42
C GLU A 131 -29.16 25.89 0.42
N LEU A 132 -28.42 26.07 -0.68
CA LEU A 132 -27.01 25.68 -0.78
C LEU A 132 -26.07 26.53 0.09
N GLY A 133 -26.54 27.67 0.60
CA GLY A 133 -25.72 28.63 1.32
C GLY A 133 -24.66 29.29 0.44
N HIS A 134 -24.87 29.32 -0.89
CA HIS A 134 -23.90 29.87 -1.83
C HIS A 134 -23.90 31.39 -1.80
N SER A 135 -22.70 31.98 -1.79
CA SER A 135 -22.48 33.40 -1.99
C SER A 135 -21.65 33.63 -3.24
N PHE A 136 -22.10 34.55 -4.10
CA PHE A 136 -21.30 34.96 -5.25
C PHE A 136 -20.01 35.64 -4.79
N GLY A 137 -18.88 35.20 -5.34
CA GLY A 137 -17.56 35.75 -5.06
C GLY A 137 -16.49 35.11 -5.95
N ASP A 138 -15.28 35.65 -5.89
CA ASP A 138 -14.08 35.04 -6.49
C ASP A 138 -13.36 34.21 -5.42
N ASP A 139 -14.05 33.19 -4.91
CA ASP A 139 -13.57 32.29 -3.85
C ASP A 139 -13.48 30.83 -4.30
N GLY A 140 -13.69 30.60 -5.61
CA GLY A 140 -13.65 29.29 -6.24
C GLY A 140 -14.86 28.41 -5.94
N GLU A 141 -15.91 28.94 -5.31
CA GLU A 141 -17.18 28.23 -5.13
C GLU A 141 -18.07 28.38 -6.35
N PHE A 142 -18.58 27.27 -6.86
CA PHE A 142 -19.52 27.27 -7.98
C PHE A 142 -20.57 26.19 -7.79
N ILE A 143 -21.61 26.30 -8.60
CA ILE A 143 -22.76 25.42 -8.60
C ILE A 143 -22.79 24.65 -9.92
N MET A 144 -23.08 23.35 -9.84
CA MET A 144 -23.28 22.51 -11.02
C MET A 144 -24.47 21.56 -10.86
N GLU A 145 -25.08 21.19 -11.98
CA GLU A 145 -26.11 20.14 -11.98
C GLU A 145 -25.50 18.77 -11.72
N TYR A 146 -26.25 17.85 -11.09
CA TYR A 146 -25.74 16.48 -10.86
C TYR A 146 -25.38 15.75 -12.16
N LYS A 147 -26.15 16.00 -13.23
CA LYS A 147 -25.83 15.45 -14.54
C LYS A 147 -24.46 15.95 -15.03
N ASP A 148 -24.21 17.25 -14.93
CA ASP A 148 -22.92 17.84 -15.29
C ASP A 148 -21.80 17.31 -14.38
N PHE A 149 -22.09 17.04 -13.11
CA PHE A 149 -21.12 16.47 -12.17
C PHE A 149 -20.65 15.08 -12.65
N LEU A 150 -21.57 14.22 -13.06
CA LEU A 150 -21.22 12.90 -13.61
C LEU A 150 -20.50 12.98 -14.95
N GLU A 151 -20.79 14.00 -15.77
CA GLU A 151 -20.19 14.16 -17.11
C GLU A 151 -18.80 14.81 -17.09
N ASN A 152 -18.49 15.67 -16.11
CA ASN A 152 -17.26 16.48 -16.11
C ASN A 152 -16.17 15.95 -15.17
N TRP A 153 -16.50 15.21 -14.11
CA TRP A 153 -15.49 14.63 -13.21
C TRP A 153 -15.14 13.21 -13.63
N ASP A 154 -13.88 12.82 -13.51
CA ASP A 154 -13.45 11.44 -13.76
C ASP A 154 -13.44 10.62 -12.47
N GLN A 155 -12.96 11.23 -11.37
CA GLN A 155 -12.78 10.58 -10.07
C GLN A 155 -13.53 11.33 -8.96
N ILE A 156 -14.08 10.57 -8.02
CA ILE A 156 -14.67 11.03 -6.76
C ILE A 156 -13.98 10.34 -5.60
N ASP A 157 -13.47 11.14 -4.66
CA ASP A 157 -12.91 10.69 -3.39
C ASP A 157 -14.04 10.67 -2.35
N ARG A 158 -14.54 9.51 -1.95
CA ARG A 158 -15.52 9.37 -0.85
C ARG A 158 -14.81 9.03 0.45
N THR A 159 -14.79 9.97 1.41
CA THR A 159 -14.15 9.77 2.72
C THR A 159 -15.19 9.62 3.83
N LEU A 160 -15.29 8.43 4.43
CA LEU A 160 -16.16 8.17 5.58
C LEU A 160 -15.57 8.72 6.88
N LEU A 161 -16.36 9.50 7.61
CA LEU A 161 -15.96 10.07 8.89
C LEU A 161 -16.40 9.17 10.05
N PHE A 162 -15.48 8.94 10.98
CA PHE A 162 -15.76 8.20 12.22
C PHE A 162 -15.89 9.17 13.39
N ASP A 163 -17.04 9.12 14.05
CA ASP A 163 -17.25 9.81 15.32
C ASP A 163 -16.79 8.95 16.51
N SER A 164 -17.06 9.41 17.73
CA SER A 164 -16.66 8.71 18.96
C SER A 164 -17.45 7.42 19.25
N SER A 165 -18.45 7.09 18.43
CA SER A 165 -19.19 5.82 18.49
C SER A 165 -18.46 4.66 17.82
N TRP A 166 -17.37 4.94 17.09
CA TRP A 166 -16.55 3.92 16.45
C TRP A 166 -15.33 3.55 17.29
N ALA A 167 -14.90 2.30 17.14
CA ALA A 167 -13.63 1.78 17.63
C ALA A 167 -12.85 1.16 16.48
N MET A 168 -11.54 1.40 16.44
CA MET A 168 -10.63 0.85 15.45
C MET A 168 -9.70 -0.17 16.12
N SER A 169 -9.67 -1.37 15.58
CA SER A 169 -8.71 -2.41 15.92
C SER A 169 -7.77 -2.63 14.74
N SER A 170 -6.49 -2.88 15.01
CA SER A 170 -5.52 -3.07 13.93
C SER A 170 -4.48 -4.13 14.24
N GLN A 171 -3.95 -4.71 13.17
CA GLN A 171 -2.83 -5.63 13.20
C GLN A 171 -1.93 -5.39 12.00
N TRP A 172 -0.63 -5.23 12.24
CA TRP A 172 0.38 -4.98 11.21
C TRP A 172 1.38 -6.12 11.12
N LEU A 173 1.79 -6.46 9.90
CA LEU A 173 2.73 -7.54 9.58
C LEU A 173 3.79 -7.05 8.58
N LYS A 174 5.04 -7.43 8.82
CA LYS A 174 6.11 -7.45 7.81
C LYS A 174 5.91 -8.71 6.98
N VAL A 175 5.66 -8.56 5.69
CA VAL A 175 5.39 -9.66 4.76
C VAL A 175 6.52 -9.75 3.76
N THR A 176 7.06 -10.95 3.58
CA THR A 176 7.95 -11.27 2.45
C THR A 176 7.13 -12.03 1.42
N ALA A 177 6.92 -11.42 0.26
CA ALA A 177 6.21 -12.06 -0.85
C ALA A 177 7.13 -13.02 -1.61
N HIS A 178 6.54 -13.93 -2.38
CA HIS A 178 7.29 -14.83 -3.24
C HIS A 178 8.15 -14.06 -4.27
N PRO A 179 9.35 -14.55 -4.61
CA PRO A 179 10.13 -14.00 -5.72
C PRO A 179 9.36 -14.07 -7.04
N LEU A 180 9.58 -13.10 -7.92
CA LEU A 180 8.95 -13.08 -9.25
C LEU A 180 9.61 -14.08 -10.22
N PRO A 181 8.85 -14.67 -11.16
CA PRO A 181 7.39 -14.60 -11.26
C PRO A 181 6.72 -15.48 -10.20
N SER A 182 5.64 -14.98 -9.59
CA SER A 182 4.86 -15.69 -8.58
C SER A 182 3.43 -15.94 -9.07
N ALA A 183 2.77 -16.96 -8.50
CA ALA A 183 1.37 -17.21 -8.82
C ALA A 183 0.48 -16.08 -8.28
N TRP A 184 -0.44 -15.59 -9.10
CA TRP A 184 -1.42 -14.59 -8.69
C TRP A 184 -2.52 -15.26 -7.85
N GLY A 185 -2.41 -15.20 -6.52
CA GLY A 185 -3.30 -15.96 -5.65
C GLY A 185 -3.30 -15.52 -4.19
N PHE A 186 -4.21 -16.13 -3.43
CA PHE A 186 -4.34 -15.96 -1.99
C PHE A 186 -3.57 -17.05 -1.24
N GLY A 187 -3.32 -16.83 0.05
CA GLY A 187 -2.92 -17.89 0.98
C GLY A 187 -1.60 -17.69 1.71
N ASP A 188 -0.79 -16.71 1.31
CA ASP A 188 0.48 -16.41 2.00
C ASP A 188 0.30 -15.47 3.20
N VAL A 189 -0.73 -14.64 3.13
CA VAL A 189 -1.08 -13.66 4.15
C VAL A 189 -2.56 -13.81 4.48
N SER A 190 -2.86 -13.92 5.77
CA SER A 190 -4.23 -13.88 6.25
C SER A 190 -4.34 -13.12 7.57
N PHE A 191 -5.47 -12.47 7.76
CA PHE A 191 -5.87 -11.88 9.03
C PHE A 191 -7.11 -12.59 9.57
N THR A 192 -7.35 -12.42 10.85
CA THR A 192 -8.56 -12.93 11.52
C THR A 192 -9.29 -11.77 12.17
N ILE A 193 -10.63 -11.84 12.13
CA ILE A 193 -11.50 -10.88 12.79
C ILE A 193 -12.44 -11.68 13.69
N SER A 194 -12.45 -11.38 14.98
CA SER A 194 -13.44 -11.91 15.93
C SER A 194 -14.36 -10.78 16.35
N LEU A 195 -15.65 -10.93 16.06
CA LEU A 195 -16.68 -9.94 16.32
C LEU A 195 -17.69 -10.48 17.35
N PRO A 196 -17.79 -9.87 18.56
CA PRO A 196 -18.63 -10.42 19.63
C PRO A 196 -20.13 -10.20 19.41
N THR A 197 -20.52 -9.10 18.76
CA THR A 197 -21.91 -8.75 18.43
C THR A 197 -22.00 -8.27 16.99
N ALA A 198 -23.11 -8.52 16.31
CA ALA A 198 -23.34 -8.03 14.96
C ALA A 198 -23.16 -6.50 14.89
N SER A 199 -22.45 -6.02 13.88
CA SER A 199 -22.07 -4.61 13.76
C SER A 199 -21.81 -4.21 12.31
N GLU A 200 -22.03 -2.93 12.02
CA GLU A 200 -21.44 -2.29 10.84
C GLU A 200 -19.92 -2.28 11.00
N ALA A 201 -19.23 -2.71 9.94
CA ALA A 201 -17.78 -2.79 9.90
C ALA A 201 -17.22 -2.13 8.64
N VAL A 202 -16.14 -1.38 8.81
CA VAL A 202 -15.30 -0.92 7.69
C VAL A 202 -13.96 -1.61 7.81
N ILE A 203 -13.65 -2.45 6.83
CA ILE A 203 -12.43 -3.26 6.79
C ILE A 203 -11.46 -2.59 5.83
N VAL A 204 -10.24 -2.29 6.29
CA VAL A 204 -9.25 -1.55 5.51
C VAL A 204 -7.92 -2.28 5.57
N LEU A 205 -7.44 -2.70 4.41
CA LEU A 205 -6.08 -3.19 4.25
C LEU A 205 -5.23 -2.05 3.70
N SER A 206 -4.10 -1.76 4.34
CA SER A 206 -3.20 -0.68 3.92
C SER A 206 -1.74 -1.08 4.00
N LYS A 207 -0.93 -0.57 3.06
CA LYS A 207 0.52 -0.57 3.21
C LYS A 207 0.97 0.60 4.10
N LEU A 208 2.24 0.60 4.51
CA LEU A 208 2.82 1.76 5.20
C LEU A 208 2.74 3.02 4.33
N ASP A 209 2.58 4.16 5.00
CA ASP A 209 2.78 5.44 4.35
C ASP A 209 4.28 5.65 4.11
N GLU A 210 4.66 5.63 2.84
CA GLU A 210 6.04 5.76 2.39
C GLU A 210 6.41 7.20 2.06
N ARG A 211 5.48 8.18 2.10
CA ARG A 211 5.72 9.55 1.63
C ARG A 211 6.94 10.19 2.30
N TYR A 212 7.13 9.96 3.61
CA TYR A 212 8.30 10.47 4.34
C TYR A 212 9.63 9.90 3.85
N PHE A 213 9.63 8.63 3.41
CA PHE A 213 10.82 7.88 3.06
C PHE A 213 10.77 7.34 1.62
N GLN A 214 10.03 8.01 0.74
CA GLN A 214 9.79 7.63 -0.65
C GLN A 214 11.10 7.43 -1.44
N PRO A 215 12.16 8.24 -1.22
CA PRO A 215 13.45 8.04 -1.90
C PRO A 215 14.16 6.75 -1.50
N ILE A 216 13.72 6.06 -0.44
CA ILE A 216 14.30 4.81 0.05
C ILE A 216 13.24 3.72 0.30
N SER A 217 12.05 3.86 -0.32
CA SER A 217 10.88 2.99 -0.11
C SER A 217 10.92 1.67 -0.87
N GLY A 218 12.00 1.40 -1.60
CA GLY A 218 12.18 0.18 -2.41
C GLY A 218 11.84 0.40 -3.89
N ARG A 219 11.96 -0.69 -4.67
CA ARG A 219 11.81 -0.64 -6.14
C ARG A 219 10.44 -0.99 -6.66
N CYS A 220 9.60 -1.55 -5.81
CA CYS A 220 8.31 -2.13 -6.18
C CYS A 220 7.17 -1.14 -5.91
N ARG A 221 6.21 -1.07 -6.84
CA ARG A 221 4.85 -0.61 -6.55
C ARG A 221 4.01 -1.82 -6.25
N TRP A 222 3.24 -1.75 -5.18
CA TRP A 222 2.45 -2.88 -4.70
C TRP A 222 0.98 -2.65 -4.98
N SER A 223 0.31 -3.71 -5.41
CA SER A 223 -1.15 -3.80 -5.50
C SER A 223 -1.61 -4.94 -4.61
N PHE A 224 -2.73 -4.75 -3.92
CA PHE A 224 -3.29 -5.78 -3.05
C PHE A 224 -4.80 -5.65 -2.98
N ASP A 225 -5.42 -6.81 -2.78
CA ASP A 225 -6.84 -6.92 -2.48
C ASP A 225 -7.05 -7.98 -1.40
N PHE A 226 -8.26 -8.03 -0.86
CA PHE A 226 -8.63 -9.03 0.10
C PHE A 226 -10.02 -9.59 -0.14
N VAL A 227 -10.23 -10.79 0.36
CA VAL A 227 -11.52 -11.47 0.43
C VAL A 227 -11.79 -11.94 1.86
N ILE A 228 -13.02 -11.79 2.30
CA ILE A 228 -13.46 -12.17 3.65
C ILE A 228 -14.34 -13.40 3.58
N PHE A 229 -14.04 -14.38 4.42
CA PHE A 229 -14.86 -15.56 4.66
C PHE A 229 -15.28 -15.61 6.12
N ARG A 230 -16.48 -16.15 6.38
CA ARG A 230 -16.78 -16.62 7.72
C ARG A 230 -15.97 -17.88 7.99
N LYS A 231 -15.42 -18.01 9.19
CA LYS A 231 -14.53 -19.13 9.52
C LYS A 231 -15.26 -20.46 9.36
N GLY A 232 -14.72 -21.34 8.51
CA GLY A 232 -15.29 -22.65 8.19
C GLY A 232 -16.31 -22.66 7.06
N GLU A 233 -16.63 -21.50 6.48
CA GLU A 233 -17.50 -21.39 5.31
C GLU A 233 -16.67 -21.23 4.03
N THR A 234 -17.23 -21.66 2.90
CA THR A 234 -16.54 -21.65 1.59
C THR A 234 -16.94 -20.46 0.71
N GLN A 235 -18.03 -19.79 1.03
CA GLN A 235 -18.53 -18.67 0.22
C GLN A 235 -17.94 -17.36 0.73
N PRO A 236 -17.40 -16.51 -0.17
CA PRO A 236 -16.91 -15.20 0.22
C PRO A 236 -18.09 -14.32 0.62
N ILE A 237 -17.91 -13.56 1.70
CA ILE A 237 -18.88 -12.57 2.15
C ILE A 237 -18.70 -11.28 1.34
N VAL A 238 -17.45 -10.84 1.20
CA VAL A 238 -17.09 -9.62 0.49
C VAL A 238 -15.66 -9.70 -0.02
N THR A 239 -15.43 -9.10 -1.17
CA THR A 239 -14.11 -8.83 -1.73
C THR A 239 -13.93 -7.31 -1.75
N SER A 240 -12.73 -6.84 -1.42
CA SER A 240 -12.43 -5.40 -1.50
C SER A 240 -12.55 -4.90 -2.94
N SER A 241 -13.10 -3.71 -3.12
CA SER A 241 -13.10 -3.04 -4.42
C SER A 241 -11.69 -2.52 -4.74
N PRO A 242 -11.20 -2.66 -5.98
CA PRO A 242 -10.02 -1.93 -6.42
C PRO A 242 -10.30 -0.43 -6.33
N SER A 243 -9.41 0.32 -5.70
CA SER A 243 -9.53 1.77 -5.56
C SER A 243 -8.90 2.48 -6.76
N LEU A 244 -7.57 2.54 -6.76
CA LEU A 244 -6.71 3.06 -7.80
C LEU A 244 -5.53 2.10 -7.93
N SER A 245 -4.89 2.05 -9.09
CA SER A 245 -3.66 1.27 -9.25
C SER A 245 -2.63 1.72 -8.21
N TYR A 246 -2.05 0.76 -7.49
CA TYR A 246 -1.01 0.98 -6.48
C TYR A 246 -1.44 1.89 -5.30
N SER A 247 -2.73 1.91 -4.95
CA SER A 247 -3.25 2.71 -3.84
C SER A 247 -2.63 2.33 -2.49
N ARG A 248 -2.57 3.29 -1.56
CA ARG A 248 -2.08 3.05 -0.19
C ARG A 248 -2.97 2.09 0.60
N SER A 249 -4.26 2.03 0.26
CA SER A 249 -5.25 1.20 0.91
C SER A 249 -6.34 0.70 -0.04
N VAL A 250 -6.98 -0.40 0.35
CA VAL A 250 -8.24 -0.90 -0.19
C VAL A 250 -9.18 -1.18 0.97
N ASN A 251 -10.48 -1.04 0.75
CA ASN A 251 -11.46 -1.19 1.82
C ASN A 251 -12.75 -1.88 1.37
N ALA A 252 -13.53 -2.32 2.36
CA ALA A 252 -14.87 -2.83 2.18
C ALA A 252 -15.75 -2.40 3.35
N GLU A 253 -16.95 -1.91 3.03
CA GLU A 253 -17.98 -1.55 3.99
C GLU A 253 -19.02 -2.68 4.04
N ILE A 254 -19.27 -3.24 5.22
CA ILE A 254 -20.14 -4.40 5.36
C ILE A 254 -20.78 -4.50 6.74
N PHE A 255 -22.01 -4.99 6.80
CA PHE A 255 -22.62 -5.46 8.04
C PHE A 255 -22.20 -6.91 8.31
N LEU A 256 -21.56 -7.16 9.45
CA LEU A 256 -21.14 -8.50 9.86
C LEU A 256 -21.96 -8.98 11.05
N GLU A 257 -22.37 -10.25 11.00
CA GLU A 257 -22.96 -10.93 12.15
C GLU A 257 -21.90 -11.26 13.23
N ALA A 258 -22.34 -11.60 14.44
CA ALA A 258 -21.42 -12.08 15.46
C ALA A 258 -20.72 -13.39 15.00
N GLY A 259 -19.40 -13.46 15.18
CA GLY A 259 -18.61 -14.63 14.81
C GLY A 259 -17.16 -14.35 14.46
N ASP A 260 -16.50 -15.39 13.97
CA ASP A 260 -15.11 -15.35 13.53
C ASP A 260 -15.03 -15.34 12.00
N TYR A 261 -14.11 -14.53 11.48
CA TYR A 261 -13.88 -14.33 10.06
C TYR A 261 -12.40 -14.46 9.73
N VAL A 262 -12.12 -14.85 8.50
CA VAL A 262 -10.77 -14.94 7.94
C VAL A 262 -10.71 -14.02 6.72
N VAL A 263 -9.69 -13.17 6.69
CA VAL A 263 -9.41 -12.26 5.58
C VAL A 263 -8.18 -12.78 4.86
N HIS A 264 -8.33 -13.22 3.62
CA HIS A 264 -7.21 -13.61 2.78
C HIS A 264 -6.78 -12.42 1.92
N VAL A 265 -5.47 -12.20 1.86
CA VAL A 265 -4.87 -11.13 1.06
C VAL A 265 -4.19 -11.72 -0.16
N ARG A 266 -4.38 -11.06 -1.31
CA ARG A 266 -3.63 -11.31 -2.53
C ARG A 266 -2.71 -10.13 -2.78
N LEU A 267 -1.48 -10.44 -3.14
CA LEU A 267 -0.43 -9.46 -3.38
C LEU A 267 0.04 -9.55 -4.82
N ASP A 268 0.32 -8.40 -5.39
CA ASP A 268 0.98 -8.24 -6.67
C ASP A 268 1.93 -7.05 -6.62
N ARG A 269 2.94 -7.03 -7.48
CA ARG A 269 3.89 -5.93 -7.55
C ARG A 269 4.46 -5.73 -8.95
N ASP A 270 4.72 -4.47 -9.26
CA ASP A 270 5.46 -4.04 -10.43
C ASP A 270 6.82 -3.45 -10.02
N VAL A 271 7.89 -3.88 -10.70
CA VAL A 271 9.25 -3.40 -10.44
C VAL A 271 9.55 -2.23 -11.38
N PHE A 272 9.27 -1.02 -10.91
CA PHE A 272 9.36 0.19 -11.73
C PHE A 272 10.71 0.92 -11.61
N ARG A 273 11.44 0.76 -10.49
CA ARG A 273 12.75 1.42 -10.31
C ARG A 273 13.90 0.51 -10.77
N PRO A 274 14.98 1.08 -11.35
CA PRO A 274 16.16 0.31 -11.72
C PRO A 274 16.91 -0.22 -10.49
N PRO A 275 17.77 -1.24 -10.63
CA PRO A 275 18.54 -1.79 -9.50
C PRO A 275 19.41 -0.76 -8.76
N ASN A 276 19.94 0.24 -9.46
CA ASN A 276 20.77 1.29 -8.88
C ASN A 276 19.97 2.53 -8.42
N TYR A 277 18.65 2.42 -8.24
CA TYR A 277 17.84 3.59 -7.87
C TYR A 277 18.30 4.19 -6.53
N LEU A 278 18.69 3.35 -5.57
CA LEU A 278 19.04 3.81 -4.22
C LEU A 278 20.33 4.62 -4.25
N GLU A 279 21.34 4.13 -4.98
CA GLU A 279 22.60 4.86 -5.20
C GLU A 279 22.32 6.24 -5.83
N LYS A 280 21.53 6.29 -6.90
CA LYS A 280 21.13 7.54 -7.56
C LYS A 280 20.32 8.46 -6.65
N ALA A 281 19.39 7.89 -5.88
CA ALA A 281 18.57 8.66 -4.95
C ALA A 281 19.41 9.31 -3.86
N LEU A 282 20.51 8.67 -3.44
CA LEU A 282 21.37 9.10 -2.35
C LEU A 282 22.60 9.92 -2.80
N GLU A 283 22.86 10.06 -4.10
CA GLU A 283 24.07 10.70 -4.66
C GLU A 283 24.39 12.07 -4.03
N ASN A 284 23.35 12.87 -3.73
CA ASN A 284 23.48 14.21 -3.17
C ASN A 284 23.00 14.33 -1.70
N TRP A 285 22.79 13.21 -1.02
CA TRP A 285 22.26 13.21 0.33
C TRP A 285 23.35 13.42 1.38
N LYS A 286 23.07 14.30 2.35
CA LYS A 286 23.89 14.42 3.55
C LYS A 286 23.57 13.24 4.47
N GLU A 287 24.61 12.65 5.08
CA GLU A 287 24.47 11.54 6.04
C GLU A 287 23.43 11.83 7.13
N ARG A 288 23.39 13.07 7.62
CA ARG A 288 22.43 13.52 8.63
C ARG A 288 20.98 13.42 8.16
N ASP A 289 20.71 13.78 6.91
CA ASP A 289 19.35 13.75 6.36
C ASP A 289 18.95 12.31 6.06
N TYR A 290 19.89 11.49 5.56
CA TYR A 290 19.70 10.05 5.39
C TYR A 290 19.37 9.35 6.71
N ALA A 291 20.15 9.59 7.77
CA ALA A 291 19.91 9.00 9.09
C ALA A 291 18.52 9.35 9.66
N ARG A 292 18.01 10.56 9.40
CA ARG A 292 16.65 10.96 9.80
C ARG A 292 15.57 10.18 9.05
N VAL A 293 15.75 9.99 7.75
CA VAL A 293 14.79 9.23 6.94
C VAL A 293 14.81 7.74 7.29
N LEU A 294 16.00 7.16 7.52
CA LEU A 294 16.12 5.80 8.07
C LEU A 294 15.41 5.65 9.41
N THR A 295 15.56 6.65 10.28
CA THR A 295 14.88 6.66 11.59
C THR A 295 13.36 6.59 11.44
N GLU A 296 12.77 7.41 10.57
CA GLU A 296 11.32 7.39 10.36
C GLU A 296 10.83 6.15 9.61
N LYS A 297 11.62 5.60 8.67
CA LYS A 297 11.36 4.29 8.04
C LYS A 297 11.31 3.20 9.11
N ALA A 298 12.33 3.10 9.96
CA ALA A 298 12.40 2.09 11.02
C ALA A 298 11.26 2.24 12.04
N LYS A 299 10.92 3.48 12.45
CA LYS A 299 9.75 3.73 13.31
C LYS A 299 8.45 3.26 12.67
N SER A 300 8.23 3.61 11.39
CA SER A 300 7.03 3.22 10.65
C SER A 300 6.92 1.70 10.55
N GLN A 301 8.02 1.02 10.27
CA GLN A 301 8.08 -0.45 10.21
C GLN A 301 7.89 -1.13 11.58
N SER A 302 8.27 -0.46 12.67
CA SER A 302 8.22 -1.02 14.03
C SER A 302 6.82 -1.29 14.59
N ILE A 303 5.77 -0.83 13.90
CA ILE A 303 4.37 -1.10 14.24
C ILE A 303 3.98 -2.54 13.91
N ALA A 304 4.68 -3.21 12.99
CA ALA A 304 4.43 -4.60 12.66
C ALA A 304 4.81 -5.53 13.82
N SER A 305 3.93 -6.48 14.16
CA SER A 305 4.13 -7.33 15.34
C SER A 305 5.31 -8.30 15.19
N ASN A 306 5.64 -8.68 13.97
CA ASN A 306 6.78 -9.53 13.62
C ASN A 306 8.00 -8.72 13.14
N PHE A 307 8.05 -7.42 13.40
CA PHE A 307 9.22 -6.60 13.13
C PHE A 307 10.36 -6.93 14.10
N ASN A 308 11.53 -7.25 13.57
CA ASN A 308 12.70 -7.54 14.38
C ASN A 308 13.41 -6.25 14.83
N ARG A 309 13.17 -5.85 16.07
CA ARG A 309 13.79 -4.65 16.65
C ARG A 309 15.30 -4.77 16.83
N SER A 310 15.88 -5.97 16.90
CA SER A 310 17.33 -6.12 17.06
C SER A 310 18.08 -5.70 15.81
N ASP A 311 17.56 -6.05 14.64
CA ASP A 311 18.23 -5.83 13.36
C ASP A 311 18.26 -4.33 13.02
N GLU A 312 17.19 -3.63 13.39
CA GLU A 312 17.01 -2.19 13.16
C GLU A 312 17.34 -1.32 14.40
N ALA A 313 17.98 -1.89 15.42
CA ALA A 313 18.22 -1.18 16.68
C ALA A 313 19.01 0.12 16.52
N HIS A 314 19.89 0.19 15.52
CA HIS A 314 20.70 1.37 15.20
C HIS A 314 19.88 2.53 14.60
N ASN A 315 18.75 2.23 13.96
CA ASN A 315 17.84 3.20 13.35
C ASN A 315 16.67 3.56 14.28
N LEU A 316 16.46 2.83 15.37
CA LEU A 316 15.38 3.08 16.32
C LEU A 316 15.86 3.99 17.46
N PRO A 317 15.30 5.19 17.61
CA PRO A 317 15.67 6.07 18.70
C PRO A 317 15.06 5.55 19.99
N ILE A 318 15.80 5.71 21.10
CA ILE A 318 15.31 5.36 22.42
C ILE A 318 14.12 6.28 22.76
N PRO A 319 12.95 5.73 23.12
CA PRO A 319 11.80 6.53 23.50
C PRO A 319 12.12 7.46 24.69
N LEU A 320 11.61 8.70 24.64
CA LEU A 320 11.97 9.72 25.63
C LEU A 320 11.49 9.36 27.04
N ASP A 321 10.38 8.65 27.16
CA ASP A 321 9.84 8.09 28.40
C ASP A 321 10.78 7.06 29.06
N VAL A 322 11.55 6.31 28.26
CA VAL A 322 12.59 5.41 28.78
C VAL A 322 13.73 6.20 29.39
N LEU A 323 14.13 7.31 28.75
CA LEU A 323 15.22 8.19 29.19
C LEU A 323 14.82 9.13 30.33
N ALA A 324 13.53 9.46 30.45
CA ALA A 324 13.03 10.53 31.29
C ALA A 324 13.44 10.36 32.76
N GLY A 325 14.16 11.36 33.28
CA GLY A 325 14.56 11.43 34.69
C GLY A 325 15.64 10.44 35.13
N GLN A 326 16.30 9.75 34.19
CA GLN A 326 17.36 8.77 34.49
C GLN A 326 18.72 9.28 34.03
N ASP A 327 19.77 8.99 34.80
CA ASP A 327 21.15 9.21 34.38
C ASP A 327 21.67 8.06 33.51
N LEU A 328 22.80 8.30 32.83
CA LEU A 328 23.41 7.32 31.92
C LEU A 328 23.78 6.01 32.63
N SER A 329 24.20 6.05 33.89
CA SER A 329 24.59 4.83 34.64
C SER A 329 23.38 3.92 34.86
N VAL A 330 22.23 4.50 35.20
CA VAL A 330 20.96 3.76 35.35
C VAL A 330 20.53 3.17 34.01
N LEU A 331 20.66 3.92 32.93
CA LEU A 331 20.29 3.48 31.58
C LEU A 331 21.20 2.35 31.08
N GLU A 332 22.51 2.45 31.29
CA GLU A 332 23.48 1.40 30.94
C GLU A 332 23.22 0.11 31.72
N ALA A 333 22.93 0.20 33.02
CA ALA A 333 22.56 -0.96 33.83
C ALA A 333 21.25 -1.62 33.33
N LYS A 334 20.25 -0.82 32.96
CA LYS A 334 19.00 -1.32 32.36
C LYS A 334 19.23 -1.98 31.01
N ALA A 335 20.07 -1.39 30.16
CA ALA A 335 20.43 -1.95 28.86
C ALA A 335 21.17 -3.28 29.00
N ALA A 336 22.13 -3.37 29.92
CA ALA A 336 22.85 -4.60 30.22
C ALA A 336 21.90 -5.71 30.74
N ALA A 337 20.99 -5.38 31.65
CA ALA A 337 19.99 -6.31 32.16
C ALA A 337 19.01 -6.79 31.06
N ALA A 338 18.60 -5.88 30.17
CA ALA A 338 17.75 -6.21 29.03
C ALA A 338 18.47 -7.13 28.03
N ALA A 339 19.75 -6.87 27.73
CA ALA A 339 20.56 -7.71 26.87
C ALA A 339 20.76 -9.12 27.47
N GLU A 340 20.99 -9.23 28.78
CA GLU A 340 21.09 -10.52 29.46
C GLU A 340 19.78 -11.30 29.41
N LYS A 341 18.63 -10.61 29.60
CA LYS A 341 17.30 -11.20 29.48
C LYS A 341 17.05 -11.72 28.07
N LEU A 342 17.35 -10.91 27.04
CA LEU A 342 17.19 -11.29 25.64
C LEU A 342 18.03 -12.51 25.30
N LYS A 343 19.28 -12.55 25.78
CA LYS A 343 20.18 -13.69 25.59
C LYS A 343 19.61 -14.97 26.22
N LYS A 344 19.07 -14.90 27.44
CA LYS A 344 18.42 -16.04 28.11
C LYS A 344 17.18 -16.53 27.37
N GLU A 345 16.37 -15.61 26.83
CA GLU A 345 15.19 -15.94 26.02
C GLU A 345 15.59 -16.62 24.70
N GLN A 346 16.62 -16.11 24.01
CA GLN A 346 17.16 -16.74 22.79
C GLN A 346 17.74 -18.13 23.05
N GLU A 347 18.45 -18.32 24.16
CA GLU A 347 18.95 -19.63 24.60
C GLU A 347 17.80 -20.58 25.02
N ALA A 348 16.69 -20.06 25.53
CA ALA A 348 15.49 -20.85 25.83
C ALA A 348 14.74 -21.28 24.56
N LEU A 349 14.69 -20.44 23.52
CA LEU A 349 14.08 -20.79 22.22
C LEU A 349 14.90 -21.79 21.40
N LYS A 350 16.22 -21.92 21.63
CA LYS A 350 17.09 -22.91 20.97
C LYS A 350 17.06 -24.31 21.61
N ARG A 351 16.59 -24.41 22.86
CA ARG A 351 16.51 -25.68 23.62
C ARG A 351 15.39 -26.66 23.24
N PRO A 352 14.27 -26.29 22.58
CA PRO A 352 13.25 -27.25 22.17
C PRO A 352 13.73 -28.18 21.03
N SER A 353 14.67 -27.72 20.20
CA SER A 353 15.19 -28.48 19.04
C SER A 353 16.22 -29.57 19.39
N GLU A 354 16.74 -29.60 20.62
CA GLU A 354 17.74 -30.60 21.03
C GLU A 354 17.13 -31.84 21.71
N MET A 355 15.86 -31.81 22.12
CA MET A 355 15.19 -32.97 22.74
C MET A 355 14.67 -34.00 21.72
N GLU A 356 14.59 -33.68 20.43
CA GLU A 356 14.20 -34.66 19.39
C GLU A 356 15.39 -35.50 18.87
N GLN A 357 16.65 -35.13 19.16
CA GLN A 357 17.84 -35.88 18.70
C GLN A 357 18.44 -36.86 19.72
N MET A 358 17.84 -37.03 20.91
CA MET A 358 18.29 -37.99 21.92
C MET A 358 17.23 -39.04 22.27
N THR A 359 16.63 -39.67 21.26
CA THR A 359 15.92 -40.97 21.43
C THR A 359 16.23 -41.92 20.27
N ALA A 360 17.50 -42.10 19.92
CA ALA A 360 17.90 -43.11 18.93
C ALA A 360 19.26 -43.75 19.26
N THR A 361 19.37 -44.42 20.40
CA THR A 361 20.35 -45.51 20.61
C THR A 361 19.97 -46.32 21.84
N ASP A 362 19.29 -47.46 21.65
CA ASP A 362 19.77 -48.73 22.21
C ASP A 362 18.93 -49.92 21.70
N THR A 363 19.54 -50.79 20.89
CA THR A 363 19.08 -52.19 20.74
C THR A 363 20.30 -53.07 20.43
N PRO A 364 20.56 -54.18 21.14
CA PRO A 364 21.74 -55.02 20.91
C PRO A 364 21.52 -56.04 19.77
N PRO A 365 22.60 -56.60 19.19
CA PRO A 365 22.53 -57.48 18.03
C PRO A 365 22.25 -58.93 18.41
N THR A 366 21.57 -59.69 17.54
CA THR A 366 21.46 -61.16 17.66
C THR A 366 21.74 -61.84 16.32
N GLU A 367 22.44 -62.96 16.43
CA GLU A 367 23.16 -63.78 15.44
C GLU A 367 22.33 -64.46 14.34
N LEU A 368 23.07 -64.79 13.26
CA LEU A 368 22.74 -65.68 12.15
C LEU A 368 22.43 -67.13 12.57
N ALA A 369 21.49 -67.78 11.87
CA ALA A 369 21.54 -69.23 11.61
C ALA A 369 20.76 -69.66 10.34
N THR A 370 21.52 -70.05 9.32
CA THR A 370 21.39 -71.20 8.37
C THR A 370 20.10 -71.55 7.59
N ALA A 371 20.31 -71.76 6.28
CA ALA A 371 19.42 -72.28 5.22
C ALA A 371 19.16 -73.81 5.27
N PRO A 372 18.38 -74.46 4.35
CA PRO A 372 18.84 -74.70 2.96
C PRO A 372 17.77 -74.76 1.80
N ALA A 373 18.24 -74.49 0.56
CA ALA A 373 17.97 -75.09 -0.79
C ALA A 373 16.55 -75.54 -1.23
N THR A 374 16.08 -75.48 -2.51
CA THR A 374 16.67 -75.29 -3.87
C THR A 374 15.58 -75.08 -4.95
N ALA A 375 16.03 -74.55 -6.13
CA ALA A 375 15.56 -74.77 -7.52
C ALA A 375 14.31 -74.02 -8.04
N ASP A 376 14.25 -73.43 -9.25
CA ASP A 376 15.15 -73.33 -10.41
C ASP A 376 14.69 -72.17 -11.33
N ALA A 377 15.63 -71.62 -12.12
CA ALA A 377 15.55 -71.15 -13.53
C ALA A 377 14.30 -70.39 -14.04
N GLU A 378 14.35 -69.36 -14.88
CA GLU A 378 15.33 -68.80 -15.82
C GLU A 378 14.73 -67.46 -16.32
N GLY A 379 15.53 -66.38 -16.47
CA GLY A 379 15.85 -65.80 -17.79
C GLY A 379 14.74 -64.89 -18.36
N GLY A 380 14.92 -63.64 -18.76
CA GLY A 380 16.09 -62.80 -18.97
C GLY A 380 15.55 -61.49 -19.59
N GLY A 381 16.23 -60.37 -19.34
CA GLY A 381 15.95 -59.09 -19.99
C GLY A 381 16.22 -59.12 -21.51
N PRO A 382 16.10 -57.98 -22.21
CA PRO A 382 17.06 -56.92 -21.95
C PRO A 382 16.51 -55.48 -21.98
N THR A 383 17.30 -54.61 -21.37
CA THR A 383 17.39 -53.15 -21.51
C THR A 383 18.08 -52.71 -22.82
N PHE A 384 18.26 -51.39 -22.98
CA PHE A 384 19.01 -50.58 -23.97
C PHE A 384 18.11 -49.76 -24.92
N ASN A 385 18.30 -48.47 -25.21
CA ASN A 385 19.12 -47.36 -24.68
C ASN A 385 18.67 -46.05 -25.38
N GLU A 386 19.17 -44.90 -24.90
CA GLU A 386 19.23 -43.56 -25.53
C GLU A 386 19.59 -43.59 -27.04
N GLU A 387 19.28 -42.61 -27.92
CA GLU A 387 19.66 -41.18 -27.88
C GLU A 387 19.08 -40.40 -29.12
N ALA A 388 19.06 -39.06 -29.02
CA ALA A 388 19.26 -38.03 -30.07
C ALA A 388 18.16 -37.60 -31.10
N THR A 389 17.67 -36.37 -30.86
CA THR A 389 17.51 -35.16 -31.73
C THR A 389 17.21 -35.26 -33.24
N LEU A 390 16.19 -34.49 -33.71
CA LEU A 390 16.27 -33.44 -34.77
C LEU A 390 14.90 -32.74 -35.03
N HIS A 391 14.92 -31.42 -35.21
CA HIS A 391 13.82 -30.53 -35.67
C HIS A 391 13.40 -30.82 -37.13
N PRO A 392 12.16 -30.43 -37.58
CA PRO A 392 12.01 -29.13 -38.27
C PRO A 392 10.65 -28.38 -38.10
N LYS A 393 10.75 -27.05 -38.12
CA LYS A 393 9.91 -26.00 -38.75
C LYS A 393 8.36 -26.05 -38.72
N GLY A 394 7.78 -25.12 -37.94
CA GLY A 394 7.18 -23.86 -38.44
C GLY A 394 5.74 -23.86 -38.99
N CYS A 395 4.86 -23.10 -38.35
CA CYS A 395 3.86 -22.23 -39.01
C CYS A 395 3.28 -21.21 -38.02
N ALA A 396 3.08 -19.98 -38.51
CA ALA A 396 2.75 -18.75 -37.80
C ALA A 396 1.23 -18.49 -37.65
N GLY A 397 0.89 -17.55 -36.76
CA GLY A 397 -0.42 -16.93 -36.59
C GLY A 397 -0.47 -16.18 -35.26
N GLU A 398 0.08 -14.95 -35.21
CA GLU A 398 -0.65 -13.67 -35.13
C GLU A 398 -1.35 -13.43 -33.77
N GLY A 399 -0.64 -12.72 -32.88
CA GLY A 399 -1.17 -12.14 -31.64
C GLY A 399 -1.49 -10.65 -31.81
N PRO A 400 -2.35 -10.06 -30.94
CA PRO A 400 -2.69 -8.64 -30.98
C PRO A 400 -1.57 -7.77 -30.36
N PRO A 401 -1.51 -6.47 -30.69
CA PRO A 401 -0.29 -5.67 -30.51
C PRO A 401 -0.13 -5.13 -29.08
N ALA A 402 1.14 -4.94 -28.74
CA ALA A 402 1.64 -4.32 -27.53
C ALA A 402 1.23 -2.85 -27.41
N ASP A 403 0.86 -2.45 -26.20
CA ASP A 403 0.66 -1.07 -25.79
C ASP A 403 2.04 -0.45 -25.51
N GLU A 404 2.35 0.62 -26.24
CA GLU A 404 3.64 1.30 -26.16
C GLU A 404 3.67 2.21 -24.92
N GLY A 405 4.75 2.06 -24.15
CA GLY A 405 5.01 2.83 -22.94
C GLY A 405 4.99 4.34 -23.19
N ARG A 406 4.13 5.03 -22.45
CA ARG A 406 4.24 6.48 -22.25
C ARG A 406 5.41 6.73 -21.29
N GLY A 407 6.44 7.38 -21.81
CA GLY A 407 7.49 7.98 -21.01
C GLY A 407 6.94 9.18 -20.25
N ASP A 408 7.20 9.21 -18.94
CA ASP A 408 6.97 10.38 -18.10
C ASP A 408 8.09 11.40 -18.38
N ASP A 409 7.82 12.35 -19.27
CA ASP A 409 8.62 13.55 -19.47
C ASP A 409 8.44 14.48 -18.25
N ALA A 410 9.39 14.42 -17.31
CA ALA A 410 9.60 15.47 -16.33
C ALA A 410 10.36 16.61 -17.02
N SER A 411 9.64 17.57 -17.61
CA SER A 411 10.21 18.83 -18.08
C SER A 411 10.38 19.80 -16.91
N ASP A 412 11.57 19.85 -16.33
CA ASP A 412 12.01 20.96 -15.49
C ASP A 412 12.26 22.19 -16.36
N SER A 413 11.40 23.21 -16.26
CA SER A 413 11.63 24.54 -16.83
C SER A 413 11.87 25.54 -15.72
N ASP A 414 13.11 25.65 -15.25
CA ASP A 414 13.57 26.79 -14.47
C ASP A 414 14.16 27.84 -15.42
N SER A 415 13.36 28.87 -15.69
CA SER A 415 13.83 30.11 -16.27
C SER A 415 14.47 30.98 -15.18
N ASN A 416 15.79 31.12 -15.20
CA ASN A 416 16.45 32.28 -14.63
C ASN A 416 17.62 32.74 -15.50
N GLY A 417 17.54 34.00 -15.95
CA GLY A 417 18.55 34.64 -16.78
C GLY A 417 19.76 35.09 -15.98
N GLY A 418 20.93 34.98 -16.62
CA GLY A 418 22.20 35.53 -16.16
C GLY A 418 23.30 35.19 -17.15
N ASP A 419 23.58 36.11 -18.08
CA ASP A 419 24.79 36.12 -18.91
C ASP A 419 26.03 36.16 -18.00
N ASP A 420 26.99 35.25 -18.18
CA ASP A 420 28.39 35.64 -18.43
C ASP A 420 29.18 34.51 -19.09
N SER A 421 30.03 34.95 -20.01
CA SER A 421 30.87 34.25 -20.96
C SER A 421 32.08 33.51 -20.36
N GLY A 422 32.47 32.40 -20.98
CA GLY A 422 33.75 31.73 -20.70
C GLY A 422 33.94 30.41 -21.45
N GLU A 423 34.53 30.47 -22.64
CA GLU A 423 35.16 29.33 -23.34
C GLU A 423 36.24 28.69 -22.46
N HIS A 424 36.34 27.35 -22.43
CA HIS A 424 37.51 26.61 -22.94
C HIS A 424 37.43 25.08 -22.70
N ASP A 425 37.64 24.39 -23.81
CA ASP A 425 38.43 23.18 -24.05
C ASP A 425 38.15 21.82 -23.37
N LYS A 426 37.96 20.88 -24.30
CA LYS A 426 38.13 19.44 -24.18
C LYS A 426 39.56 19.10 -23.75
N GLU A 427 39.70 18.23 -22.74
CA GLU A 427 40.86 17.36 -22.65
C GLU A 427 40.41 15.96 -22.19
N GLU A 428 40.50 15.00 -23.12
CA GLU A 428 40.52 13.59 -22.83
C GLU A 428 41.82 13.27 -22.08
N GLY A 429 41.70 12.79 -20.84
CA GLY A 429 42.83 12.38 -20.02
C GLY A 429 42.56 11.05 -19.35
N SER A 430 42.96 9.94 -19.99
CA SER A 430 42.99 8.62 -19.36
C SER A 430 44.09 8.58 -18.29
N ILE A 431 43.77 8.38 -17.00
CA ILE A 431 44.74 7.90 -16.02
C ILE A 431 44.08 6.94 -15.01
N LYS A 432 44.42 5.66 -15.21
CA LYS A 432 44.81 4.61 -14.25
C LYS A 432 43.98 4.39 -12.98
N ALA A 433 43.49 3.15 -12.89
CA ALA A 433 43.10 2.47 -11.66
C ALA A 433 44.22 2.58 -10.60
N ASP A 434 43.89 3.22 -9.48
CA ASP A 434 44.64 3.09 -8.25
C ASP A 434 43.87 2.16 -7.32
N ALA A 435 44.53 1.06 -6.93
CA ALA A 435 44.00 0.09 -6.00
C ALA A 435 44.24 0.61 -4.57
N GLY A 436 43.37 1.53 -4.14
CA GLY A 436 43.26 1.94 -2.75
C GLY A 436 42.26 1.05 -2.01
N SER A 437 42.69 0.43 -0.91
CA SER A 437 41.83 -0.27 0.04
C SER A 437 40.85 0.73 0.67
N ASP A 438 39.61 0.73 0.19
CA ASP A 438 38.50 1.48 0.77
C ASP A 438 37.86 0.64 1.88
N ASP A 439 38.33 0.82 3.12
CA ASP A 439 37.72 0.29 4.34
C ASP A 439 36.57 1.20 4.83
N GLY A 440 35.74 1.68 3.91
CA GLY A 440 34.44 2.29 4.20
C GLY A 440 33.38 1.23 4.47
N PRO A 441 32.35 1.50 5.31
CA PRO A 441 31.23 0.57 5.45
C PRO A 441 30.59 0.32 4.08
N PRO A 442 30.09 -0.90 3.79
CA PRO A 442 29.57 -1.24 2.47
C PRO A 442 28.49 -0.23 2.05
N HIS A 443 28.70 0.46 0.93
CA HIS A 443 27.64 1.23 0.28
C HIS A 443 26.49 0.27 -0.07
N PRO A 444 25.22 0.64 0.18
CA PRO A 444 24.11 -0.30 0.10
C PRO A 444 23.78 -0.55 -1.37
N TYR A 445 24.31 -1.63 -1.93
CA TYR A 445 23.56 -2.35 -2.94
C TYR A 445 22.20 -2.66 -2.32
N SER A 446 21.11 -2.24 -2.97
CA SER A 446 19.76 -2.64 -2.54
C SER A 446 19.73 -4.16 -2.46
N ASP A 447 19.57 -4.71 -1.25
CA ASP A 447 19.39 -6.14 -1.08
C ASP A 447 18.14 -6.53 -1.89
N PRO A 448 18.25 -7.38 -2.93
CA PRO A 448 17.08 -7.80 -3.69
C PRO A 448 16.00 -8.45 -2.81
N ALA A 449 16.38 -8.99 -1.64
CA ALA A 449 15.42 -9.51 -0.68
C ALA A 449 14.56 -8.40 -0.02
N GLU A 450 15.01 -7.13 0.02
CA GLU A 450 14.18 -6.01 0.48
C GLU A 450 13.09 -5.63 -0.53
N ASP A 451 13.33 -5.83 -1.83
CA ASP A 451 12.32 -5.59 -2.87
C ASP A 451 11.12 -6.54 -2.73
N ASP A 452 11.33 -7.66 -2.02
CA ASP A 452 10.30 -8.65 -1.75
C ASP A 452 9.46 -8.37 -0.50
N VAL A 453 9.77 -7.30 0.22
CA VAL A 453 9.14 -6.99 1.51
C VAL A 453 8.11 -5.88 1.39
N ILE A 454 6.94 -6.11 1.97
CA ILE A 454 5.88 -5.11 2.18
C ILE A 454 5.41 -5.16 3.64
N PHE A 455 5.03 -4.01 4.18
CA PHE A 455 4.39 -3.93 5.50
C PHE A 455 2.90 -3.68 5.32
N LEU A 456 2.07 -4.62 5.75
CA LEU A 456 0.62 -4.59 5.59
C LEU A 456 -0.07 -4.48 6.95
N GLY A 457 -1.08 -3.64 7.03
CA GLY A 457 -1.93 -3.45 8.18
C GLY A 457 -3.39 -3.67 7.84
N LEU A 458 -4.06 -4.53 8.59
CA LEU A 458 -5.52 -4.61 8.57
C LEU A 458 -6.06 -3.74 9.71
N ARG A 459 -6.88 -2.74 9.37
CA ARG A 459 -7.68 -1.94 10.29
C ARG A 459 -9.14 -2.33 10.17
N VAL A 460 -9.82 -2.49 11.29
CA VAL A 460 -11.23 -2.86 11.39
C VAL A 460 -11.93 -1.84 12.26
N TYR A 461 -12.79 -1.03 11.64
CA TYR A 461 -13.64 -0.06 12.33
C TYR A 461 -14.98 -0.71 12.61
N THR A 462 -15.41 -0.74 13.87
CA THR A 462 -16.69 -1.30 14.33
C THR A 462 -17.32 -0.37 15.36
N LYS A 463 -18.59 -0.59 15.72
CA LYS A 463 -19.21 0.18 16.82
C LYS A 463 -18.51 -0.10 18.15
N LYS A 464 -18.27 0.95 18.93
CA LYS A 464 -17.45 0.96 20.14
C LYS A 464 -18.00 0.05 21.25
N GLU A 465 -19.31 -0.23 21.22
CA GLU A 465 -19.96 -1.16 22.13
C GLU A 465 -19.59 -2.63 21.86
N SER A 466 -19.07 -2.93 20.67
CA SER A 466 -18.69 -4.28 20.24
C SER A 466 -17.42 -4.24 19.37
N PRO A 467 -16.26 -3.83 19.93
CA PRO A 467 -15.04 -3.71 19.16
C PRO A 467 -14.56 -5.08 18.66
N ALA A 468 -14.20 -5.17 17.39
CA ALA A 468 -13.59 -6.36 16.83
C ALA A 468 -12.20 -6.62 17.44
N THR A 469 -11.79 -7.88 17.51
CA THR A 469 -10.39 -8.28 17.73
C THR A 469 -9.77 -8.71 16.41
N VAL A 470 -8.55 -8.26 16.15
CA VAL A 470 -7.84 -8.55 14.89
C VAL A 470 -6.55 -9.31 15.18
N GLY A 471 -6.31 -10.40 14.44
CA GLY A 471 -5.07 -11.16 14.48
C GLY A 471 -4.45 -11.28 13.08
N GLY A 472 -3.16 -11.59 13.02
CA GLY A 472 -2.40 -11.66 11.77
C GLY A 472 -1.61 -12.95 11.68
N GLN A 473 -1.59 -13.57 10.50
CA GLN A 473 -0.94 -14.84 10.25
C GLN A 473 -0.20 -14.78 8.92
N LEU A 474 1.04 -15.27 8.96
CA LEU A 474 1.86 -15.48 7.78
C LEU A 474 2.11 -16.98 7.66
N ARG A 475 2.18 -17.45 6.41
CA ARG A 475 2.56 -18.82 6.14
C ARG A 475 3.97 -19.09 6.71
N HIS A 476 4.07 -20.05 7.62
CA HIS A 476 5.36 -20.51 8.16
C HIS A 476 6.07 -21.35 7.10
N GLU A 477 7.32 -20.99 6.81
CA GLU A 477 8.26 -21.66 5.89
C GLU A 477 7.66 -21.98 4.50
N MET A 478 8.17 -21.32 3.45
CA MET A 478 7.80 -21.58 2.05
C MET A 478 8.01 -23.05 1.60
N ALA A 479 8.53 -23.93 2.47
CA ALA A 479 8.85 -25.33 2.20
C ALA A 479 7.62 -26.23 1.98
N THR A 480 6.48 -26.00 2.66
CA THR A 480 5.27 -26.83 2.43
C THR A 480 4.42 -26.20 1.34
N SER A 481 4.61 -26.62 0.09
CA SER A 481 3.85 -26.12 -1.06
C SER A 481 2.35 -26.43 -0.93
N PHE A 482 1.50 -25.39 -0.94
CA PHE A 482 0.05 -25.55 -1.14
C PHE A 482 -0.33 -25.94 -2.57
N ALA A 483 0.65 -26.12 -3.48
CA ALA A 483 0.37 -26.64 -4.82
C ALA A 483 -0.38 -27.98 -4.78
N GLY A 484 -0.16 -28.81 -3.75
CA GLY A 484 -0.93 -30.04 -3.54
C GLY A 484 -2.44 -29.80 -3.41
N LEU A 485 -2.86 -28.73 -2.71
CA LEU A 485 -4.28 -28.35 -2.60
C LEU A 485 -4.85 -27.89 -3.95
N ALA A 486 -4.05 -27.21 -4.77
CA ALA A 486 -4.47 -26.81 -6.11
C ALA A 486 -4.61 -28.02 -7.06
N ILE A 487 -3.75 -29.04 -6.90
CA ILE A 487 -3.78 -30.27 -7.71
C ILE A 487 -4.95 -31.17 -7.31
N GLU A 488 -5.37 -31.21 -6.05
CA GLU A 488 -6.54 -31.98 -5.60
C GLU A 488 -7.88 -31.39 -6.05
N HIS A 489 -7.90 -30.11 -6.44
CA HIS A 489 -9.11 -29.37 -6.84
C HIS A 489 -9.25 -29.16 -8.35
N LEU A 490 -8.22 -29.46 -9.15
CA LEU A 490 -8.25 -29.48 -10.62
C LEU A 490 -8.61 -30.88 -11.12
#